data_AF-A0A7S3S5H7-F1
#
_entry.id   AF-A0A7S3S5H7-F1
#
_cell.length_a   1.000
_cell.length_b   1.000
_cell.length_c   1.000
_cell.angle_alpha   90.00
_cell.angle_beta   90.00
_cell.angle_gamma   90.00
#
_symmetry.space_group_name_H-M   'P 1'
#
loop_
_entity.id
_entity.type
_entity.pdbx_description
1 polymer ?
#
loop_
_entity_poly.entity_id
_entity_poly.type
_entity_poly.pdbx_seq_one_letter_code
_entity_poly.pdbx_strand_id
1 'polypeptide(L)'
;ELMRRAAAAAPDGSPERRSLEDESSSLSQRTRQAEQDNATIYQDPVPSAGALPRLEPKLFVKPIRPEEGLSSAQAAYADAFPALLPAATAAAVTQFHGEVHAKLHDLSTRTTSDAEKAQKALAELELPQALEACEADKRLPARLVRAIAKAQATGGVGVLEELLSACTALEKEAVGAATMANEVLKAEEEKDAALLSDEPRLTRPLLHALKTTQPLVITRSQLDTNRERLETA
;
A
#
# COMPACT_ATOMS: atom_id res chain seq x y z
N GLU A 1 -50.68 -9.81 -8.91
CA GLU A 1 -50.44 -11.05 -9.69
C GLU A 1 -49.00 -11.59 -9.66
N LEU A 2 -47.97 -10.82 -9.32
CA LEU A 2 -46.59 -11.36 -9.23
C LEU A 2 -46.30 -12.23 -7.99
N MET A 3 -47.06 -12.09 -6.90
CA MET A 3 -46.93 -12.94 -5.70
C MET A 3 -47.57 -14.34 -5.86
N ARG A 4 -48.51 -14.52 -6.81
CA ARG A 4 -49.14 -15.84 -7.07
C ARG A 4 -48.28 -16.74 -7.95
N ARG A 5 -47.35 -16.19 -8.72
CA ARG A 5 -46.46 -16.97 -9.62
C ARG A 5 -45.24 -17.55 -8.92
N ALA A 6 -44.85 -17.05 -7.74
CA ALA A 6 -43.70 -17.58 -6.99
C ALA A 6 -44.01 -18.86 -6.20
N ALA A 7 -45.28 -19.17 -5.92
CA ALA A 7 -45.67 -20.36 -5.16
C ALA A 7 -45.71 -21.66 -5.99
N ALA A 8 -45.67 -21.55 -7.33
CA ALA A 8 -45.85 -22.67 -8.26
C ALA A 8 -44.54 -23.32 -8.75
N ALA A 9 -43.37 -22.95 -8.19
CA ALA A 9 -42.06 -23.40 -8.68
C ALA A 9 -41.13 -23.91 -7.57
N ALA A 10 -41.68 -24.62 -6.57
CA ALA A 10 -40.88 -25.35 -5.58
C ALA A 10 -41.40 -26.79 -5.47
N PRO A 11 -40.52 -27.81 -5.41
CA PRO A 11 -40.91 -29.22 -5.44
C PRO A 11 -41.87 -29.58 -4.30
N ASP A 12 -42.94 -30.28 -4.65
CA ASP A 12 -44.20 -30.42 -3.93
C ASP A 12 -44.16 -31.43 -2.76
N GLY A 13 -43.11 -31.40 -1.93
CA GLY A 13 -42.89 -32.44 -0.92
C GLY A 13 -41.98 -32.08 0.24
N SER A 14 -41.77 -30.80 0.53
CA SER A 14 -40.99 -30.40 1.70
C SER A 14 -41.69 -30.86 3.00
N PRO A 15 -40.94 -31.40 3.98
CA PRO A 15 -41.50 -31.91 5.24
C PRO A 15 -42.28 -30.83 6.00
N GLU A 16 -41.88 -29.57 5.86
CA GLU A 16 -42.55 -28.40 6.44
C GLU A 16 -43.98 -28.23 5.95
N ARG A 17 -44.28 -28.50 4.67
CA ARG A 17 -45.66 -28.41 4.14
C ARG A 17 -46.57 -29.47 4.74
N ARG A 18 -46.06 -30.71 4.91
CA ARG A 18 -46.80 -31.80 5.55
C ARG A 18 -47.09 -31.49 7.01
N SER A 19 -46.12 -30.96 7.75
CA SER A 19 -46.33 -30.54 9.14
C SER A 19 -47.39 -29.43 9.25
N LEU A 20 -47.41 -28.48 8.32
CA LEU A 20 -48.43 -27.43 8.28
C LEU A 20 -49.83 -27.98 7.93
N GLU A 21 -49.91 -28.95 7.02
CA GLU A 21 -51.16 -29.64 6.68
C GLU A 21 -51.70 -30.45 7.87
N ASP A 22 -50.82 -31.16 8.58
CA ASP A 22 -51.15 -31.90 9.80
C ASP A 22 -51.65 -30.95 10.91
N GLU A 23 -50.95 -29.84 11.14
CA GLU A 23 -51.37 -28.81 12.11
C GLU A 23 -52.70 -28.17 11.73
N SER A 24 -52.92 -27.86 10.45
CA SER A 24 -54.17 -27.30 9.93
C SER A 24 -55.34 -28.28 10.09
N SER A 25 -55.10 -29.57 9.85
CA SER A 25 -56.10 -30.61 10.04
C SER A 25 -56.49 -30.78 11.52
N SER A 26 -55.50 -30.77 12.41
CA SER A 26 -55.70 -30.83 13.87
C SER A 26 -56.45 -29.59 14.38
N LEU A 27 -56.09 -28.39 13.92
CA LEU A 27 -56.81 -27.16 14.27
C LEU A 27 -58.27 -27.23 13.80
N SER A 28 -58.52 -27.67 12.57
CA SER A 28 -59.87 -27.80 12.02
C SER A 28 -60.74 -28.76 12.82
N GLN A 29 -60.17 -29.89 13.27
CA GLN A 29 -60.88 -30.86 14.11
C GLN A 29 -61.25 -30.25 15.48
N ARG A 30 -60.30 -29.57 16.12
CA ARG A 30 -60.54 -28.93 17.43
C ARG A 30 -61.58 -27.81 17.34
N THR A 31 -61.56 -27.01 16.28
CA THR A 31 -62.56 -25.97 16.05
C THR A 31 -63.95 -26.57 15.88
N ARG A 32 -64.12 -27.62 15.06
CA ARG A 32 -65.42 -28.28 14.89
C ARG A 32 -65.97 -28.85 16.20
N GLN A 33 -65.11 -29.44 17.02
CA GLN A 33 -65.51 -29.95 18.32
C GLN A 33 -65.94 -28.83 19.27
N ALA A 34 -65.16 -27.73 19.33
CA ALA A 34 -65.51 -26.56 20.13
C ALA A 34 -66.82 -25.90 19.68
N GLU A 35 -67.10 -25.84 18.38
CA GLU A 35 -68.37 -25.33 17.83
C GLU A 35 -69.55 -26.23 18.22
N GLN A 36 -69.38 -27.56 18.13
CA GLN A 36 -70.42 -28.52 18.50
C GLN A 36 -70.74 -28.46 20.00
N ASP A 37 -69.71 -28.39 20.84
CA ASP A 37 -69.86 -28.30 22.30
C ASP A 37 -70.48 -26.95 22.69
N ASN A 38 -70.09 -25.85 22.03
CA ASN A 38 -70.69 -24.54 22.28
C ASN A 38 -72.16 -24.48 21.85
N ALA A 39 -72.53 -25.10 20.72
CA ALA A 39 -73.92 -25.17 20.27
C ALA A 39 -74.81 -26.03 21.19
N THR A 40 -74.24 -27.05 21.83
CA THR A 40 -75.00 -28.04 22.60
C THR A 40 -75.05 -27.71 24.10
N ILE A 41 -73.94 -27.24 24.67
CA ILE A 41 -73.72 -27.16 26.13
C ILE A 41 -73.57 -25.71 26.61
N TYR A 42 -72.65 -24.95 26.02
CA TYR A 42 -72.19 -23.67 26.61
C TYR A 42 -72.97 -22.44 26.13
N GLN A 43 -73.35 -22.39 24.85
CA GLN A 43 -74.08 -21.29 24.21
C GLN A 43 -73.44 -19.91 24.39
N ASP A 44 -72.11 -19.87 24.52
CA ASP A 44 -71.35 -18.64 24.73
C ASP A 44 -71.21 -17.84 23.43
N PRO A 45 -71.40 -16.51 23.45
CA PRO A 45 -71.21 -15.66 22.28
C PRO A 45 -69.72 -15.56 21.93
N VAL A 46 -69.37 -15.86 20.67
CA VAL A 46 -67.99 -15.75 20.19
C VAL A 46 -67.58 -14.28 20.08
N PRO A 47 -66.55 -13.81 20.82
CA PRO A 47 -66.12 -12.43 20.77
C PRO A 47 -65.48 -12.09 19.41
N SER A 48 -65.56 -10.82 19.01
CA SER A 48 -64.85 -10.33 17.83
C SER A 48 -63.34 -10.29 18.08
N ALA A 49 -62.53 -10.43 17.03
CA ALA A 49 -61.07 -10.53 17.16
C ALA A 49 -60.40 -9.34 17.89
N GLY A 50 -61.01 -8.14 17.84
CA GLY A 50 -60.53 -6.96 18.56
C GLY A 50 -60.92 -6.89 20.05
N ALA A 51 -61.87 -7.71 20.48
CA ALA A 51 -62.27 -7.84 21.88
C ALA A 51 -61.44 -8.88 22.66
N LEU A 52 -60.61 -9.66 21.95
CA LEU A 52 -59.70 -10.63 22.56
C LEU A 52 -58.47 -9.91 23.14
N PRO A 53 -57.97 -10.33 24.32
CA PRO A 53 -56.74 -9.78 24.86
C PRO A 53 -55.55 -10.10 23.94
N ARG A 54 -54.65 -9.13 23.78
CA ARG A 54 -53.46 -9.30 22.94
C ARG A 54 -52.54 -10.35 23.58
N LEU A 55 -52.04 -11.28 22.76
CA LEU A 55 -51.04 -12.24 23.20
C LEU A 55 -49.68 -11.53 23.36
N GLU A 56 -49.11 -11.60 24.57
CA GLU A 56 -47.81 -10.99 24.86
C GLU A 56 -46.67 -11.84 24.27
N PRO A 57 -45.85 -11.28 23.36
CA PRO A 57 -44.73 -12.00 22.79
C PRO A 57 -43.62 -12.16 23.85
N LYS A 58 -43.19 -13.40 24.08
CA LYS A 58 -42.02 -13.68 24.92
C LYS A 58 -40.80 -13.95 24.05
N LEU A 59 -39.82 -13.06 24.10
CA LEU A 59 -38.54 -13.22 23.41
C LEU A 59 -37.69 -14.26 24.19
N PHE A 60 -37.38 -15.38 23.53
CA PHE A 60 -36.56 -16.46 24.10
C PHE A 60 -35.08 -16.37 23.73
N VAL A 61 -34.71 -15.45 22.84
CA VAL A 61 -33.35 -15.32 22.33
C VAL A 61 -32.86 -13.88 22.44
N LYS A 62 -31.58 -13.73 22.75
CA LYS A 62 -30.88 -12.44 22.75
C LYS A 62 -29.92 -12.41 21.55
N PRO A 63 -29.83 -11.29 20.82
CA PRO A 63 -28.82 -11.14 19.79
C PRO A 63 -27.43 -11.14 20.43
N ILE A 64 -26.55 -12.01 19.95
CA ILE A 64 -25.16 -12.11 20.41
C ILE A 64 -24.35 -11.06 19.65
N ARG A 65 -23.53 -10.28 20.37
CA ARG A 65 -22.60 -9.34 19.72
C ARG A 65 -21.50 -10.14 19.02
N PRO A 66 -21.05 -9.73 17.82
CA PRO A 66 -20.05 -10.49 17.04
C PRO A 66 -18.79 -10.82 17.86
N GLU A 67 -18.40 -9.90 18.73
CA GLU A 67 -17.19 -10.00 19.57
C GLU A 67 -17.27 -11.15 20.59
N GLU A 68 -18.46 -11.51 21.05
CA GLU A 68 -18.67 -12.57 22.04
C GLU A 68 -18.74 -13.97 21.39
N GLY A 69 -19.27 -14.06 20.17
CA GLY A 69 -19.34 -15.32 19.41
C GLY A 69 -18.02 -15.73 18.75
N LEU A 70 -17.14 -14.76 18.49
CA LEU A 70 -15.86 -14.99 17.82
C LEU A 70 -14.72 -15.36 18.79
N SER A 71 -14.88 -15.14 20.11
CA SER A 71 -13.80 -15.35 21.09
C SER A 71 -13.25 -16.79 21.11
N SER A 72 -14.11 -17.80 20.88
CA SER A 72 -13.67 -19.21 20.81
C SER A 72 -13.08 -19.62 19.45
N ALA A 73 -13.48 -18.95 18.36
CA ALA A 73 -12.96 -19.19 17.01
C ALA A 73 -11.66 -18.41 16.72
N GLN A 74 -11.50 -17.21 17.30
CA GLN A 74 -10.28 -16.40 17.23
C GLN A 74 -9.12 -17.01 18.02
N ALA A 75 -9.38 -17.75 19.10
CA ALA A 75 -8.34 -18.49 19.81
C ALA A 75 -7.75 -19.63 18.95
N ALA A 76 -8.50 -20.15 17.97
CA ALA A 76 -8.05 -21.19 17.05
C ALA A 76 -7.41 -20.61 15.76
N TYR A 77 -7.76 -19.37 15.38
CA TYR A 77 -7.12 -18.63 14.31
C TYR A 77 -5.98 -17.79 14.89
N ALA A 78 -4.85 -18.45 15.19
CA ALA A 78 -3.60 -17.73 15.37
C ALA A 78 -3.37 -16.88 14.11
N ASP A 79 -3.11 -15.58 14.31
CA ASP A 79 -2.80 -14.67 13.22
C ASP A 79 -1.70 -15.31 12.35
N ALA A 80 -2.00 -15.51 11.06
CA ALA A 80 -1.09 -16.17 10.13
C ALA A 80 0.13 -15.29 9.82
N PHE A 81 0.07 -13.99 10.13
CA PHE A 81 1.11 -13.01 9.81
C PHE A 81 1.46 -12.11 11.00
N PRO A 82 1.87 -12.68 12.16
CA PRO A 82 2.13 -11.89 13.36
C PRO A 82 3.35 -10.95 13.21
N ALA A 83 4.22 -11.24 12.24
CA ALA A 83 5.38 -10.42 11.91
C ALA A 83 5.10 -9.38 10.80
N LEU A 84 3.91 -9.39 10.18
CA LEU A 84 3.58 -8.45 9.13
C LEU A 84 3.20 -7.11 9.77
N LEU A 85 4.02 -6.10 9.52
CA LEU A 85 3.73 -4.74 9.96
C LEU A 85 2.48 -4.19 9.25
N PRO A 86 1.56 -3.56 9.98
CA PRO A 86 0.45 -2.83 9.37
C PRO A 86 0.95 -1.80 8.36
N ALA A 87 0.28 -1.67 7.22
CA ALA A 87 0.65 -0.71 6.17
C ALA A 87 0.77 0.73 6.69
N ALA A 88 -0.07 1.10 7.67
CA ALA A 88 0.00 2.40 8.34
C ALA A 88 1.34 2.63 9.07
N THR A 89 1.87 1.59 9.74
CA THR A 89 3.17 1.69 10.42
C THR A 89 4.31 1.76 9.43
N ALA A 90 4.26 1.01 8.33
CA ALA A 90 5.27 1.08 7.27
C ALA A 90 5.32 2.48 6.64
N ALA A 91 4.16 3.08 6.35
CA ALA A 91 4.07 4.45 5.83
C ALA A 91 4.58 5.52 6.83
N ALA A 92 4.31 5.34 8.12
CA ALA A 92 4.83 6.23 9.15
C ALA A 92 6.37 6.15 9.27
N VAL A 93 6.94 4.95 9.15
CA VAL A 93 8.39 4.74 9.18
C VAL A 93 9.07 5.37 7.97
N THR A 94 8.50 5.21 6.77
CA THR A 94 9.06 5.84 5.57
C THR A 94 8.99 7.37 5.64
N GLN A 95 7.89 7.93 6.15
CA GLN A 95 7.78 9.36 6.38
C GLN A 95 8.84 9.84 7.38
N PHE A 96 8.99 9.16 8.52
CA PHE A 96 9.98 9.52 9.54
C PHE A 96 11.40 9.50 8.98
N HIS A 97 11.77 8.48 8.20
CA HIS A 97 13.07 8.43 7.54
C HIS A 97 13.27 9.61 6.58
N GLY A 98 12.25 9.96 5.79
CA GLY A 98 12.29 11.14 4.92
C GLY A 98 12.55 12.44 5.69
N GLU A 99 11.86 12.64 6.82
CA GLU A 99 12.04 13.82 7.68
C GLU A 99 13.44 13.87 8.32
N VAL A 100 13.97 12.73 8.76
CA VAL A 100 15.33 12.64 9.33
C VAL A 100 16.38 12.97 8.27
N HIS A 101 16.24 12.42 7.06
CA HIS A 101 17.17 12.71 5.96
C HIS A 101 17.11 14.19 5.54
N ALA A 102 15.92 14.78 5.47
CA ALA A 102 15.77 16.20 5.18
C ALA A 102 16.48 17.07 6.24
N LYS A 103 16.24 16.80 7.54
CA LYS A 103 16.91 17.54 8.62
C LYS A 103 18.43 17.38 8.61
N LEU A 104 18.93 16.17 8.34
CA LEU A 104 20.37 15.93 8.23
C LEU A 104 20.98 16.69 7.05
N HIS A 105 20.31 16.68 5.90
CA HIS A 105 20.75 17.44 4.73
C HIS A 105 20.76 18.95 5.01
N ASP A 106 19.73 19.49 5.64
CA ASP A 106 19.65 20.92 6.01
C ASP A 106 20.75 21.32 6.99
N LEU A 107 21.03 20.48 7.99
CA LEU A 107 22.13 20.73 8.93
C LEU A 107 23.50 20.66 8.25
N SER A 108 23.70 19.68 7.35
CA SER A 108 24.95 19.56 6.60
C SER A 108 25.17 20.76 5.70
N THR A 109 24.18 21.14 4.90
CA THR A 109 24.25 22.29 3.97
C THR A 109 24.40 23.62 4.71
N ARG A 110 23.75 23.79 5.86
CA ARG A 110 23.94 24.97 6.70
C ARG A 110 25.34 25.03 7.28
N THR A 111 25.86 23.90 7.76
CA THR A 111 27.21 23.83 8.33
C THR A 111 28.25 24.15 7.26
N THR A 112 28.13 23.59 6.06
CA THR A 112 29.05 23.90 4.94
C THR A 112 28.93 25.37 4.53
N SER A 113 27.72 25.91 4.40
CA SER A 113 27.49 27.32 4.07
C SER A 113 28.08 28.27 5.11
N ASP A 114 27.91 27.98 6.40
CA ASP A 114 28.45 28.80 7.48
C ASP A 114 29.98 28.69 7.56
N ALA A 115 30.56 27.51 7.29
CA ALA A 115 32.02 27.36 7.13
C ALA A 115 32.56 28.17 5.94
N GLU A 116 31.89 28.14 4.79
CA GLU A 116 32.27 28.92 3.62
C GLU A 116 32.17 30.43 3.88
N LYS A 117 31.13 30.89 4.57
CA LYS A 117 31.00 32.30 4.98
C LYS A 117 32.12 32.71 5.93
N ALA A 118 32.43 31.89 6.93
CA ALA A 118 33.54 32.14 7.83
C ALA A 118 34.88 32.17 7.08
N GLN A 119 35.08 31.25 6.14
CA GLN A 119 36.28 31.22 5.30
C GLN A 119 36.41 32.45 4.40
N LYS A 120 35.30 32.93 3.82
CA LYS A 120 35.26 34.18 3.03
C LYS A 120 35.56 35.40 3.91
N ALA A 121 34.93 35.52 5.08
CA ALA A 121 35.21 36.61 6.01
C ALA A 121 36.67 36.61 6.51
N LEU A 122 37.25 35.44 6.76
CA LEU A 122 38.68 35.33 7.09
C LEU A 122 39.58 35.72 5.92
N ALA A 123 39.22 35.32 4.69
CA ALA A 123 39.96 35.69 3.48
C ALA A 123 39.91 37.20 3.18
N GLU A 124 38.76 37.85 3.39
CA GLU A 124 38.61 39.31 3.25
C GLU A 124 39.49 40.10 4.23
N LEU A 125 39.72 39.53 5.42
CA LEU A 125 40.61 40.10 6.43
C LEU A 125 42.09 39.70 6.21
N GLU A 126 42.39 38.95 5.15
CA GLU A 126 43.70 38.35 4.86
C GLU A 126 44.24 37.48 6.02
N LEU A 127 43.37 37.07 6.94
CA LEU A 127 43.70 36.17 8.05
C LEU A 127 43.61 34.73 7.51
N PRO A 128 44.64 33.88 7.64
CA PRO A 128 45.82 33.96 8.52
C PRO A 128 47.12 34.38 7.84
N GLN A 129 47.10 34.78 6.55
CA GLN A 129 48.31 35.18 5.83
C GLN A 129 48.95 36.43 6.45
N ALA A 130 48.14 37.38 6.91
CA ALA A 130 48.60 38.56 7.63
C ALA A 130 49.30 38.25 8.96
N LEU A 131 48.89 37.18 9.65
CA LEU A 131 49.53 36.73 10.90
C LEU A 131 50.84 35.99 10.62
N GLU A 132 50.87 35.14 9.59
CA GLU A 132 52.06 34.37 9.21
C GLU A 132 53.12 35.26 8.52
N ALA A 133 52.74 36.34 7.82
CA ALA A 133 53.66 37.29 7.20
C ALA A 133 54.40 38.18 8.22
N CYS A 134 53.86 38.32 9.45
CA CYS A 134 54.55 39.00 10.55
C CYS A 134 55.67 38.13 11.17
N GLU A 135 55.63 36.81 10.99
CA GLU A 135 56.70 35.91 11.41
C GLU A 135 57.80 35.93 10.34
N ALA A 136 58.87 36.68 10.58
CA ALA A 136 59.95 37.01 9.65
C ALA A 136 60.90 35.84 9.29
N ASP A 137 60.36 34.65 9.01
CA ASP A 137 61.12 33.51 8.49
C ASP A 137 60.89 33.35 6.98
N LYS A 138 61.97 33.30 6.19
CA LYS A 138 61.94 33.07 4.72
C LYS A 138 61.51 31.64 4.32
N ARG A 139 60.85 30.91 5.21
CA ARG A 139 60.40 29.53 5.02
C ARG A 139 58.95 29.57 4.54
N LEU A 140 58.55 28.56 3.76
CA LEU A 140 57.14 28.37 3.39
C LEU A 140 56.26 28.43 4.65
N PRO A 141 55.12 29.13 4.62
CA PRO A 141 54.26 29.26 5.80
C PRO A 141 53.89 27.89 6.37
N ALA A 142 53.93 27.73 7.68
CA ALA A 142 53.78 26.44 8.35
C ALA A 142 52.45 25.73 7.98
N ARG A 143 51.39 26.50 7.72
CA ARG A 143 50.11 25.98 7.24
C ARG A 143 50.19 25.42 5.82
N LEU A 144 50.92 26.07 4.92
CA LEU A 144 51.12 25.62 3.54
C LEU A 144 51.94 24.33 3.52
N VAL A 145 52.96 24.22 4.37
CA VAL A 145 53.73 22.98 4.57
C VAL A 145 52.83 21.86 5.10
N ARG A 146 51.97 22.14 6.10
CA ARG A 146 51.00 21.15 6.60
C ARG A 146 49.96 20.75 5.56
N ALA A 147 49.48 21.68 4.74
CA ALA A 147 48.52 21.40 3.67
C ALA A 147 49.15 20.56 2.56
N ILE A 148 50.40 20.86 2.16
CA ILE A 148 51.18 20.07 1.21
C ILE A 148 51.44 18.68 1.77
N ALA A 149 51.86 18.56 3.04
CA ALA A 149 52.08 17.27 3.69
C ALA A 149 50.78 16.44 3.76
N LYS A 150 49.64 17.08 4.04
CA LYS A 150 48.33 16.43 4.03
C LYS A 150 47.95 15.96 2.62
N ALA A 151 48.14 16.81 1.60
CA ALA A 151 47.84 16.48 0.21
C ALA A 151 48.74 15.33 -0.31
N GLN A 152 50.02 15.33 0.08
CA GLN A 152 50.96 14.24 -0.23
C GLN A 152 50.58 12.95 0.52
N ALA A 153 50.17 13.04 1.79
CA ALA A 153 49.71 11.89 2.56
C ALA A 153 48.43 11.27 1.99
N THR A 154 47.55 12.06 1.38
CA THR A 154 46.36 11.56 0.67
C THR A 154 46.64 11.06 -0.76
N GLY A 155 47.93 10.98 -1.16
CA GLY A 155 48.33 10.45 -2.47
C GLY A 155 48.37 11.48 -3.61
N GLY A 156 48.17 12.76 -3.31
CA GLY A 156 48.36 13.86 -4.23
C GLY A 156 47.47 13.81 -5.47
N VAL A 157 48.03 14.21 -6.62
CA VAL A 157 47.31 14.31 -7.90
C VAL A 157 47.03 12.93 -8.50
N GLY A 158 47.88 11.93 -8.26
CA GLY A 158 47.70 10.58 -8.81
C GLY A 158 46.39 9.93 -8.37
N VAL A 159 46.02 10.08 -7.09
CA VAL A 159 44.73 9.57 -6.58
C VAL A 159 43.53 10.29 -7.21
N LEU A 160 43.66 11.59 -7.51
CA LEU A 160 42.60 12.33 -8.20
C LEU A 160 42.44 11.86 -9.65
N GLU A 161 43.54 11.60 -10.35
CA GLU A 161 43.52 11.03 -11.70
C GLU A 161 42.93 9.62 -11.72
N GLU A 162 43.28 8.79 -10.74
CA GLU A 162 42.69 7.46 -10.55
C GLU A 162 41.18 7.54 -10.29
N LEU A 163 40.75 8.41 -9.36
CA LEU A 163 39.33 8.63 -9.07
C LEU A 163 38.57 9.16 -10.29
N LEU A 164 39.15 10.09 -11.04
CA LEU A 164 38.56 10.60 -12.28
C LEU A 164 38.45 9.49 -13.33
N SER A 165 39.48 8.65 -13.47
CA SER A 165 39.44 7.49 -14.36
C SER A 165 38.36 6.49 -13.93
N ALA A 166 38.19 6.26 -12.63
CA ALA A 166 37.15 5.39 -12.09
C ALA A 166 35.74 5.96 -12.32
N CYS A 167 35.53 7.26 -12.11
CA CYS A 167 34.27 7.93 -12.39
C CYS A 167 33.89 7.82 -13.88
N THR A 168 34.84 8.06 -14.79
CA THR A 168 34.56 7.93 -16.24
C THR A 168 34.33 6.48 -16.68
N ALA A 169 34.95 5.50 -16.01
CA ALA A 169 34.67 4.09 -16.24
C ALA A 169 33.24 3.71 -15.77
N LEU A 170 32.86 4.15 -14.57
CA LEU A 170 31.52 3.93 -14.01
C LEU A 170 30.43 4.61 -14.85
N GLU A 171 30.70 5.81 -15.36
CA GLU A 171 29.78 6.52 -16.26
C GLU A 171 29.55 5.72 -17.55
N LYS A 172 30.62 5.22 -18.18
CA LYS A 172 30.51 4.36 -19.37
C LYS A 172 29.73 3.08 -19.09
N GLU A 173 29.94 2.47 -17.93
CA GLU A 173 29.20 1.28 -17.50
C GLU A 173 27.71 1.58 -17.30
N ALA A 174 27.39 2.69 -16.62
CA ALA A 174 26.01 3.12 -16.40
C ALA A 174 25.28 3.43 -17.71
N VAL A 175 25.94 4.14 -18.63
CA VAL A 175 25.41 4.41 -19.98
C VAL A 175 25.21 3.11 -20.75
N GLY A 176 26.19 2.19 -20.72
CA GLY A 176 26.09 0.88 -21.38
C GLY A 176 24.93 0.03 -20.83
N ALA A 177 24.74 0.01 -19.52
CA ALA A 177 23.62 -0.68 -18.88
C ALA A 177 22.27 -0.07 -19.30
N ALA A 178 22.18 1.25 -19.35
CA ALA A 178 20.97 1.95 -19.79
C ALA A 178 20.65 1.70 -21.28
N THR A 179 21.67 1.64 -22.15
CA THR A 179 21.46 1.32 -23.57
C THR A 179 20.97 -0.11 -23.74
N MET A 180 21.58 -1.09 -23.04
CA MET A 180 21.14 -2.48 -23.09
C MET A 180 19.70 -2.65 -22.60
N ALA A 181 19.35 -2.01 -21.47
CA ALA A 181 17.98 -2.05 -20.94
C ALA A 181 16.97 -1.47 -21.95
N ASN A 182 17.30 -0.35 -22.60
CA ASN A 182 16.46 0.24 -23.64
C ASN A 182 16.31 -0.64 -24.89
N GLU A 183 17.37 -1.33 -25.31
CA GLU A 183 17.30 -2.27 -26.42
C GLU A 183 16.37 -3.45 -26.13
N VAL A 184 16.42 -4.01 -24.91
CA VAL A 184 15.51 -5.07 -24.47
C VAL A 184 14.06 -4.58 -24.46
N LEU A 185 13.81 -3.37 -23.93
CA LEU A 185 12.46 -2.78 -23.91
C LEU A 185 11.92 -2.54 -25.32
N LYS A 186 12.73 -2.01 -26.24
CA LYS A 186 12.33 -1.81 -27.65
C LYS A 186 12.04 -3.14 -28.36
N ALA A 187 12.86 -4.16 -28.14
CA ALA A 187 12.65 -5.48 -28.74
C ALA A 187 11.37 -6.17 -28.21
N GLU A 188 10.92 -5.83 -27.01
CA GLU A 188 9.63 -6.28 -26.49
C GLU A 188 8.48 -5.50 -27.13
N GLU A 189 8.58 -4.18 -27.24
CA GLU A 189 7.57 -3.33 -27.89
C GLU A 189 7.33 -3.73 -29.35
N GLU A 190 8.38 -4.12 -30.08
CA GLU A 190 8.28 -4.62 -31.45
C GLU A 190 7.53 -5.95 -31.53
N LYS A 191 7.74 -6.86 -30.56
CA LYS A 191 7.00 -8.13 -30.47
C LYS A 191 5.54 -7.88 -30.12
N ASP A 192 5.26 -6.98 -29.19
CA ASP A 192 3.91 -6.57 -28.83
C ASP A 192 3.17 -5.94 -30.01
N ALA A 193 3.87 -5.12 -30.81
CA ALA A 193 3.32 -4.55 -32.03
C ALA A 193 2.99 -5.63 -33.08
N ALA A 194 3.84 -6.64 -33.23
CA ALA A 194 3.59 -7.78 -34.11
C ALA A 194 2.41 -8.64 -33.65
N LEU A 195 2.29 -8.89 -32.33
CA LEU A 195 1.16 -9.63 -31.76
C LEU A 195 -0.18 -8.90 -31.98
N LEU A 196 -0.18 -7.58 -31.88
CA LEU A 196 -1.37 -6.76 -32.18
C LEU A 196 -1.76 -6.79 -33.66
N SER A 197 -0.80 -6.91 -34.59
CA SER A 197 -1.13 -7.06 -36.01
C SER A 197 -1.65 -8.45 -36.36
N ASP A 198 -1.18 -9.48 -35.66
CA ASP A 198 -1.56 -10.88 -35.92
C ASP A 198 -2.93 -11.24 -35.30
N GLU A 199 -3.25 -10.69 -34.13
CA GLU A 199 -4.48 -11.00 -33.39
C GLU A 199 -5.36 -9.76 -33.16
N PRO A 200 -6.32 -9.46 -34.07
CA PRO A 200 -7.17 -8.25 -33.98
C PRO A 200 -8.15 -8.27 -32.79
N ARG A 201 -8.20 -9.37 -32.02
CA ARG A 201 -8.94 -9.49 -30.76
C ARG A 201 -8.18 -8.93 -29.56
N LEU A 202 -6.86 -8.85 -29.65
CA LEU A 202 -6.03 -8.20 -28.63
C LEU A 202 -6.08 -6.70 -28.88
N THR A 203 -6.56 -5.96 -27.89
CA THR A 203 -6.51 -4.49 -27.92
C THR A 203 -5.39 -4.00 -27.01
N ARG A 204 -4.76 -2.87 -27.34
CA ARG A 204 -3.72 -2.25 -26.50
C ARG A 204 -4.06 -2.16 -25.00
N PRO A 205 -5.28 -1.79 -24.57
CA PRO A 205 -5.63 -1.80 -23.15
C PRO A 205 -5.65 -3.21 -22.53
N LEU A 206 -5.94 -4.27 -23.30
CA LEU A 206 -5.87 -5.66 -22.81
C LEU A 206 -4.43 -6.14 -22.67
N LEU A 207 -3.53 -5.74 -23.57
CA LEU A 207 -2.10 -6.00 -23.43
C LEU A 207 -1.50 -5.23 -22.26
N HIS A 208 -1.81 -3.93 -22.13
CA HIS A 208 -1.35 -3.10 -21.00
C HIS A 208 -1.84 -3.62 -19.64
N ALA A 209 -2.98 -4.32 -19.60
CA ALA A 209 -3.52 -4.97 -18.42
C ALA A 209 -2.89 -6.34 -18.10
N LEU A 210 -2.05 -6.89 -19.00
CA LEU A 210 -1.22 -8.04 -18.66
C LEU A 210 -0.19 -7.59 -17.62
N LYS A 211 -0.02 -8.40 -16.57
CA LYS A 211 0.91 -8.11 -15.46
C LYS A 211 2.37 -7.91 -15.89
N THR A 212 2.70 -8.23 -17.14
CA THR A 212 4.03 -8.11 -17.75
C THR A 212 4.30 -6.73 -18.32
N THR A 213 3.31 -6.00 -18.83
CA THR A 213 3.52 -4.71 -19.53
C THR A 213 3.56 -3.52 -18.59
N GLN A 214 2.74 -3.51 -17.53
CA GLN A 214 2.75 -2.44 -16.53
C GLN A 214 4.13 -2.23 -15.86
N PRO A 215 4.86 -3.27 -15.40
CA PRO A 215 6.20 -3.07 -14.88
C PRO A 215 7.18 -2.57 -15.93
N LEU A 216 7.06 -2.97 -17.21
CA LEU A 216 7.94 -2.50 -18.28
C LEU A 216 7.77 -0.98 -18.54
N VAL A 217 6.54 -0.48 -18.54
CA VAL A 217 6.24 0.96 -18.64
C VAL A 217 6.83 1.73 -17.46
N ILE A 218 6.73 1.20 -16.25
CA ILE A 218 7.34 1.80 -15.05
C ILE A 218 8.87 1.78 -15.15
N THR A 219 9.48 0.69 -15.62
CA THR A 219 10.93 0.63 -15.79
C THR A 219 11.43 1.60 -16.87
N ARG A 220 10.62 1.85 -17.91
CA ARG A 220 10.95 2.83 -18.95
C ARG A 220 10.95 4.25 -18.41
N SER A 221 9.92 4.64 -17.67
CA SER A 221 9.88 5.97 -17.04
C SER A 221 11.02 6.14 -16.04
N GLN A 222 11.36 5.10 -15.27
CA GLN A 222 12.52 5.11 -14.38
C GLN A 222 13.83 5.29 -15.14
N LEU A 223 14.01 4.57 -16.26
CA LEU A 223 15.19 4.69 -17.09
C LEU A 223 15.33 6.10 -17.67
N ASP A 224 14.24 6.68 -18.17
CA ASP A 224 14.23 8.06 -18.68
C ASP A 224 14.61 9.07 -17.59
N THR A 225 14.06 8.93 -16.37
CA THR A 225 14.45 9.80 -15.24
C THR A 225 15.91 9.62 -14.82
N ASN A 226 16.44 8.39 -14.87
CA ASN A 226 17.84 8.12 -14.55
C ASN A 226 18.77 8.67 -15.63
N ARG A 227 18.36 8.64 -16.89
CA ARG A 227 19.07 9.25 -18.01
C ARG A 227 19.13 10.77 -17.85
N GLU A 228 18.01 11.43 -17.53
CA GLU A 228 17.98 12.87 -17.28
C GLU A 228 18.90 13.26 -16.10
N ARG A 229 18.96 12.42 -15.06
CA ARG A 229 19.89 12.60 -13.94
C ARG A 229 21.35 12.45 -14.35
N LEU A 230 21.67 11.53 -15.25
CA LEU A 230 23.02 11.38 -15.80
C LEU A 230 23.41 12.55 -16.72
N GLU A 231 22.47 13.14 -17.44
CA GLU A 231 22.72 14.29 -18.30
C GLU A 231 22.86 15.62 -17.52
N THR A 232 22.31 15.67 -16.29
CA THR A 232 22.36 16.85 -15.40
C THR A 232 23.47 16.80 -14.34
N ALA A 233 24.10 15.64 -14.13
CA ALA A 233 25.22 15.45 -13.21
C ALA A 233 26.56 15.86 -13.83
#